data_AF-A0A257JCW4-F1
#
_entry.id   AF-A0A257JCW4-F1
#
_cell.length_a   1.000
_cell.length_b   1.000
_cell.length_c   1.000
_cell.angle_alpha   90.00
_cell.angle_beta   90.00
_cell.angle_gamma   90.00
#
_symmetry.space_group_name_H-M   'P 1'
#
loop_
_entity.id
_entity.type
_entity.pdbx_description
1 polymer ?
#
loop_
_entity_poly.entity_id
_entity_poly.type
_entity_poly.pdbx_seq_one_letter_code
_entity_poly.pdbx_strand_id
1 'polypeptide(L)' 'MSTRRKFLLGTASVAAAGTALVVGWGLLPVRQRLRGSTPLTTAPGQQAFNGWVKIGADDTVTIQVPKSEMGQGVLTSLA' A
#
# COMPACT_ATOMS: atom_id res chain seq x y z
N MET A 1 33.89 -23.76 -4.39
CA MET A 1 34.23 -23.53 -2.97
C MET A 1 33.89 -22.10 -2.57
N SER A 2 32.91 -21.91 -1.69
CA SER A 2 32.63 -20.60 -1.09
C SER A 2 33.67 -20.33 0.00
N THR A 3 34.45 -19.26 -0.14
CA THR A 3 35.43 -18.85 0.88
C THR A 3 34.71 -18.14 2.01
N ARG A 4 35.18 -18.28 3.27
CA ARG A 4 34.63 -17.59 4.46
C ARG A 4 34.39 -16.09 4.23
N ARG A 5 35.28 -15.42 3.48
CA ARG A 5 35.13 -14.02 3.08
C ARG A 5 33.86 -13.75 2.27
N LYS A 6 33.52 -14.59 1.29
CA LYS A 6 32.31 -14.45 0.47
C LYS A 6 31.04 -14.65 1.29
N PHE A 7 31.08 -15.58 2.26
CA PHE A 7 29.98 -15.82 3.18
C PHE A 7 29.73 -14.61 4.11
N LEU A 8 30.80 -14.06 4.70
CA LEU A 8 30.70 -12.87 5.56
C LEU A 8 30.21 -11.64 4.80
N LEU A 9 30.71 -11.42 3.57
CA LEU A 9 30.24 -10.32 2.73
C LEU A 9 28.78 -10.50 2.30
N GLY A 10 28.37 -11.72 1.95
CA GLY A 10 26.98 -12.03 1.59
C GLY A 10 26.02 -11.76 2.75
N THR A 11 26.31 -12.30 3.92
CA THR A 11 25.46 -12.12 5.12
C THR A 11 25.40 -10.66 5.58
N ALA A 12 26.52 -9.94 5.57
CA ALA A 12 26.56 -8.51 5.90
C ALA A 12 25.71 -7.68 4.90
N SER A 13 25.75 -8.00 3.61
CA SER A 13 24.97 -7.29 2.59
C SER A 13 23.46 -7.48 2.76
N VAL A 14 23.02 -8.71 3.08
CA VAL A 14 21.60 -9.00 3.34
C VAL A 14 21.12 -8.29 4.59
N ALA A 15 21.93 -8.30 5.66
CA ALA A 15 21.60 -7.60 6.90
C ALA A 15 21.49 -6.09 6.69
N ALA A 16 22.41 -5.49 5.93
CA ALA A 16 22.36 -4.07 5.59
C ALA A 16 21.12 -3.72 4.76
N ALA A 17 20.80 -4.51 3.74
CA ALA A 17 19.62 -4.31 2.91
C ALA A 17 18.31 -4.44 3.71
N GLY A 18 18.22 -5.46 4.56
CA GLY A 18 17.07 -5.65 5.45
C GLY A 18 16.89 -4.50 6.43
N THR A 19 17.99 -4.05 7.05
CA THR A 19 17.96 -2.92 8.00
C THR A 19 17.53 -1.64 7.29
N ALA A 20 18.09 -1.34 6.12
CA ALA A 20 17.72 -0.18 5.33
C ALA A 20 16.24 -0.20 4.92
N LEU A 21 15.69 -1.37 4.55
CA LEU A 21 14.27 -1.51 4.23
C LEU A 21 13.38 -1.26 5.45
N VAL A 22 13.71 -1.87 6.60
CA VAL A 22 12.93 -1.71 7.84
C VAL A 22 12.94 -0.25 8.29
N VAL A 23 14.11 0.38 8.31
CA VAL A 23 14.26 1.80 8.70
C VAL A 23 13.56 2.72 7.70
N GLY A 24 13.79 2.52 6.41
CA GLY A 24 13.16 3.31 5.35
C GLY A 24 11.64 3.21 5.41
N TRP A 25 11.09 2.00 5.45
CA TRP A 25 9.64 1.80 5.52
C TRP A 25 9.04 2.29 6.85
N GLY A 26 9.73 2.07 7.98
CA GLY A 26 9.26 2.46 9.31
C GLY A 26 9.24 3.97 9.54
N LEU A 27 10.22 4.70 8.99
CA LEU A 27 10.30 6.16 9.12
C LEU A 27 9.48 6.92 8.07
N LEU A 28 9.09 6.27 6.97
CA LEU A 28 8.23 6.90 5.97
C LEU A 28 6.85 7.27 6.58
N PRO A 29 6.28 8.45 6.26
CA PRO A 29 5.06 8.93 6.89
C PRO A 29 3.88 7.95 6.75
N VAL A 30 3.42 7.40 7.88
CA VAL A 30 2.30 6.43 7.91
C VAL A 30 1.02 6.99 7.28
N ARG A 31 0.74 8.28 7.50
CA ARG A 31 -0.45 8.98 6.95
C ARG A 31 -0.56 8.91 5.42
N GLN A 32 0.57 8.88 4.72
CA GLN A 32 0.60 8.84 3.25
C GLN A 32 0.18 7.48 2.68
N ARG A 33 0.13 6.44 3.51
CA ARG A 33 -0.30 5.09 3.10
C ARG A 33 -1.81 5.01 2.91
N LEU A 34 -2.56 5.76 3.70
CA LEU A 34 -4.03 5.80 3.63
C LEU A 34 -4.52 6.99 2.81
N ARG A 35 -3.80 8.12 2.81
CA ARG A 35 -4.11 9.27 1.96
C ARG A 35 -2.86 9.71 1.22
N GLY A 36 -2.76 9.33 -0.05
CA GLY A 36 -1.67 9.72 -0.93
C GLY A 36 -1.66 11.21 -1.27
N SER A 37 -0.65 11.64 -2.04
CA SER A 37 -0.54 13.02 -2.54
C SER A 37 -1.71 13.44 -3.43
N THR A 38 -2.33 12.46 -4.09
CA THR A 38 -3.55 12.63 -4.88
C THR A 38 -4.71 12.02 -4.08
N PRO A 39 -5.47 12.80 -3.31
CA PRO A 39 -6.55 12.28 -2.50
C PRO A 39 -7.73 11.82 -3.35
N LEU A 40 -8.54 10.92 -2.79
CA LEU A 40 -9.78 10.46 -3.41
C LEU A 40 -10.75 11.63 -3.58
N THR A 41 -11.27 11.83 -4.79
CA THR A 41 -12.21 12.91 -5.10
C THR A 41 -13.54 12.71 -4.36
N THR A 42 -13.94 13.72 -3.59
CA THR A 42 -15.20 13.77 -2.82
C THR A 42 -16.10 14.89 -3.33
N ALA A 43 -17.41 14.63 -3.40
CA ALA A 43 -18.44 15.65 -3.60
C ALA A 43 -18.99 16.15 -2.24
N PRO A 44 -19.79 17.24 -2.20
CA PRO A 44 -20.48 17.64 -0.98
C PRO A 44 -21.30 16.48 -0.37
N GLY A 45 -21.19 16.30 0.94
CA GLY A 45 -21.84 15.19 1.65
C GLY A 45 -21.10 13.84 1.55
N GLN A 46 -19.94 13.76 0.88
CA GLN A 46 -19.12 12.54 0.83
C GLN A 46 -17.90 12.64 1.75
N GLN A 47 -17.69 11.60 2.56
CA GLN A 47 -16.53 11.46 3.42
C GLN A 47 -15.60 10.36 2.90
N ALA A 48 -14.38 10.73 2.51
CA ALA A 48 -13.33 9.75 2.19
C ALA A 48 -12.67 9.23 3.47
N PHE A 49 -12.52 7.92 3.60
CA PHE A 49 -11.83 7.28 4.72
C PHE A 49 -10.35 7.02 4.40
N ASN A 50 -10.06 6.68 3.15
CA ASN A 50 -8.72 6.49 2.61
C ASN A 50 -8.70 6.87 1.11
N GLY A 51 -7.64 6.51 0.40
CA GLY A 51 -7.48 6.75 -1.04
C GLY A 51 -8.41 5.93 -1.94
N TRP A 52 -9.22 5.02 -1.39
CA TRP A 52 -9.99 4.03 -2.14
C TRP A 52 -11.47 3.99 -1.76
N VAL A 53 -11.85 4.37 -0.54
CA VAL A 53 -13.21 4.23 0.01
C VAL A 53 -13.76 5.56 0.48
N LYS A 54 -14.99 5.88 0.07
CA LYS A 54 -15.78 7.01 0.57
C LYS A 54 -17.24 6.61 0.78
N ILE A 55 -17.92 7.29 1.69
CA ILE A 55 -19.34 7.09 1.98
C ILE A 55 -20.07 8.43 1.85
N GLY A 56 -21.20 8.44 1.16
CA GLY A 56 -22.09 9.59 1.04
C GLY A 56 -23.11 9.67 2.19
N ALA A 57 -23.64 10.85 2.42
CA ALA A 57 -24.72 11.09 3.38
C ALA A 57 -26.06 10.43 2.96
N ASP A 58 -26.12 9.90 1.73
CA ASP A 58 -27.20 9.11 1.16
C ASP A 58 -27.01 7.59 1.37
N ASP A 59 -26.13 7.20 2.29
CA ASP A 59 -25.72 5.81 2.57
C ASP A 59 -25.04 5.06 1.40
N THR A 60 -24.68 5.78 0.33
CA THR A 60 -23.94 5.19 -0.80
C THR A 60 -22.47 4.98 -0.44
N VAL A 61 -22.01 3.71 -0.47
CA VAL A 61 -20.59 3.35 -0.33
C VAL A 61 -19.93 3.27 -1.70
N THR A 62 -18.88 4.05 -1.93
CA THR A 62 -18.09 4.02 -3.16
C THR A 62 -16.69 3.48 -2.90
N ILE A 63 -16.28 2.48 -3.68
CA ILE A 63 -14.96 1.84 -3.62
C ILE A 63 -14.26 1.96 -4.97
N GLN A 64 -13.04 2.46 -4.99
CA GLN A 64 -12.17 2.44 -6.17
C GLN A 64 -11.41 1.11 -6.24
N VAL A 65 -11.51 0.45 -7.38
CA VAL A 65 -10.87 -0.84 -7.68
C VAL A 65 -9.96 -0.72 -8.91
N PRO A 66 -9.05 -1.69 -9.15
CA PRO A 66 -8.22 -1.71 -10.34
C PRO A 66 -9.05 -1.62 -11.63
N LYS A 67 -8.50 -0.94 -12.63
CA LYS A 67 -9.16 -0.76 -13.95
C LYS A 67 -9.43 -2.08 -14.69
N SER A 68 -8.64 -3.12 -14.41
CA SER A 68 -8.75 -4.41 -15.10
C SER A 68 -9.00 -5.53 -14.10
N GLU A 69 -10.01 -6.33 -14.41
CA GLU A 69 -10.39 -7.57 -13.76
C GLU A 69 -10.26 -8.68 -14.82
N MET A 70 -9.62 -9.80 -14.47
CA MET A 70 -9.27 -10.91 -15.36
C MET A 70 -9.93 -12.24 -14.92
N GLY A 71 -11.03 -12.19 -14.17
CA GLY A 71 -11.77 -13.36 -13.67
C GLY A 71 -11.44 -13.79 -12.24
N GLN A 72 -10.65 -13.04 -11.49
CA GLN A 72 -10.40 -13.26 -10.06
C GLN A 72 -11.62 -12.99 -9.16
N GLY A 73 -12.66 -12.29 -9.66
CA GLY A 73 -13.91 -12.04 -8.94
C GLY A 73 -13.87 -10.88 -7.94
N VAL A 74 -12.93 -9.93 -8.08
CA VAL A 74 -12.77 -8.82 -7.11
C VAL A 74 -14.04 -7.99 -6.96
N LEU A 75 -14.66 -7.55 -8.06
CA LEU A 75 -15.90 -6.76 -8.01
C LEU A 75 -17.04 -7.50 -7.32
N THR A 76 -17.21 -8.79 -7.63
CA THR A 76 -18.25 -9.63 -7.03
C THR A 76 -18.00 -9.87 -5.54
N SER A 77 -16.76 -10.05 -5.12
CA SER A 77 -16.42 -10.29 -3.71
C SER A 77 -16.59 -9.06 -2.82
N LEU A 78 -16.57 -7.86 -3.42
CA LEU A 78 -16.69 -6.59 -2.70
C LEU A 78 -18.14 -6.06 -2.60
N ALA A 79 -19.05 -6.58 -3.41
CA ALA A 79 -20.46 -6.20 -3.43
C ALA A 79 -21.27 -7.04 -2.43
#